data_AF-B4FLF7-F1
#
_entry.id   AF-B4FLF7-F1
#
_cell.length_a   1.000
_cell.length_b   1.000
_cell.length_c   1.000
_cell.angle_alpha   90.00
_cell.angle_beta   90.00
_cell.angle_gamma   90.00
#
_symmetry.space_group_name_H-M   'P 1'
#
loop_
_entity.id
_entity.type
_entity.pdbx_description
1 polymer ?
#
loop_
_entity_poly.entity_id
_entity_poly.type
_entity_poly.pdbx_seq_one_letter_code
_entity_poly.pdbx_strand_id
1 'polypeptide(L)'
;MGFQVGEELGFFQGCLDVWTSAILIDQNAFTARVRKNIEQLAALVGSYPLSDPENEQIQDVMEKIRLKFRVITASLGVKLEYEGHPKSSKQDAEDL
;
A
#
# COMPACT_ATOMS: atom_id res chain seq x y z
N MET A 1 -5.53 6.86 -15.78
CA MET A 1 -4.24 6.44 -15.20
C MET A 1 -3.87 7.29 -14.00
N GLY A 2 -3.62 8.60 -14.13
CA GLY A 2 -3.17 9.45 -13.01
C GLY A 2 -4.08 9.46 -11.77
N PHE A 3 -5.40 9.56 -11.95
CA PHE A 3 -6.36 9.50 -10.83
C PHE A 3 -6.27 8.18 -10.04
N GLN A 4 -6.32 7.03 -10.73
CA GLN A 4 -6.26 5.71 -10.09
C GLN A 4 -4.94 5.50 -9.32
N VAL A 5 -3.82 5.94 -9.91
CA VAL A 5 -2.50 5.88 -9.25
C VAL A 5 -2.47 6.78 -8.02
N GLY A 6 -3.00 8.00 -8.13
CA GLY A 6 -3.06 8.95 -7.00
C GLY A 6 -3.99 8.47 -5.89
N GLU A 7 -5.13 7.87 -6.24
CA GLU A 7 -6.08 7.28 -5.30
C GLU A 7 -5.44 6.11 -4.53
N GLU A 8 -4.76 5.20 -5.23
CA GLU A 8 -4.06 4.07 -4.62
C GLU A 8 -2.89 4.52 -3.72
N LEU A 9 -2.07 5.48 -4.17
CA LEU A 9 -1.01 6.06 -3.35
C LEU A 9 -1.57 6.79 -2.13
N GLY A 10 -2.66 7.55 -2.29
CA GLY A 10 -3.34 8.24 -1.21
C GLY A 10 -3.88 7.28 -0.15
N PHE A 11 -4.41 6.12 -0.57
CA PHE A 11 -4.82 5.06 0.35
C PHE A 11 -3.64 4.54 1.18
N PHE A 12 -2.51 4.22 0.55
CA PHE A 12 -1.31 3.76 1.27
C PHE A 12 -0.74 4.84 2.20
N GLN A 13 -0.72 6.10 1.76
CA GLN A 13 -0.27 7.22 2.57
C GLN A 13 -1.16 7.41 3.80
N GLY A 14 -2.49 7.35 3.65
CA GLY A 14 -3.41 7.46 4.79
C GLY A 14 -3.20 6.36 5.85
N CYS A 15 -2.90 5.13 5.41
CA CYS A 15 -2.56 4.05 6.33
C CYS A 15 -1.23 4.31 7.05
N LEU A 16 -0.20 4.79 6.33
CA LEU A 16 1.09 5.17 6.90
C LEU A 16 0.93 6.26 7.96
N ASP A 17 0.12 7.29 7.69
CA ASP A 17 -0.10 8.40 8.61
C ASP A 17 -0.72 7.93 9.93
N VAL A 18 -1.71 7.03 9.85
CA VAL A 18 -2.36 6.42 11.03
C VAL A 18 -1.37 5.55 11.80
N TRP A 19 -0.65 4.66 11.14
CA TRP A 19 0.31 3.77 11.81
C TRP A 19 1.48 4.54 12.41
N THR A 20 1.99 5.55 11.73
CA THR A 20 3.06 6.41 12.24
C THR A 20 2.58 7.20 13.46
N SER A 21 1.37 7.74 13.42
CA SER A 21 0.75 8.42 14.57
C SER A 21 0.61 7.49 15.78
N ALA A 22 0.20 6.23 15.55
CA ALA A 22 0.12 5.23 16.62
C ALA A 22 1.49 4.96 17.26
N ILE A 23 2.56 4.87 16.47
CA ILE A 23 3.95 4.69 16.97
C ILE A 23 4.41 5.90 17.78
N LEU A 24 4.03 7.12 17.37
CA LEU A 24 4.39 8.35 18.08
C LEU A 24 3.70 8.44 19.45
N ILE A 25 2.45 7.97 19.55
CA ILE A 25 1.69 7.95 20.80
C ILE A 25 2.19 6.83 21.73
N ASP A 26 2.40 5.63 21.18
CA ASP A 26 2.91 4.47 21.89
C ASP A 26 3.96 3.74 21.05
N GLN A 27 5.22 3.83 21.47
CA GLN A 27 6.34 3.18 20.80
C GLN A 27 6.23 1.65 20.78
N ASN A 28 5.40 1.07 21.64
CA ASN A 28 5.14 -0.37 21.73
C ASN A 28 3.84 -0.79 21.01
N ALA A 29 3.12 0.12 20.36
CA ALA A 29 1.89 -0.17 19.62
C ALA A 29 2.07 -1.28 18.56
N PHE A 30 3.29 -1.38 18.01
CA PHE A 30 3.68 -2.42 17.06
C PHE A 30 5.00 -3.06 17.43
N THR A 31 5.21 -4.31 17.00
CA THR A 31 6.51 -4.97 17.12
C THR A 31 7.60 -4.24 16.32
N ALA A 32 8.87 -4.39 16.71
CA ALA A 32 9.99 -3.81 15.98
C ALA A 32 10.03 -4.22 14.50
N ARG A 33 9.61 -5.46 14.18
CA ARG A 33 9.50 -5.96 12.81
C ARG A 33 8.44 -5.20 12.01
N VAL A 34 7.29 -4.92 12.61
CA VAL A 34 6.21 -4.18 11.95
C VAL A 34 6.62 -2.72 11.73
N ARG A 35 7.22 -2.06 12.73
CA ARG A 35 7.74 -0.69 12.59
C ARG A 35 8.75 -0.57 11.44
N LYS A 36 9.70 -1.50 11.35
CA LYS A 36 10.66 -1.55 10.23
C LYS A 36 9.98 -1.71 8.86
N ASN A 37 8.91 -2.51 8.76
CA ASN A 37 8.18 -2.62 7.50
C ASN A 37 7.40 -1.33 7.17
N ILE A 38 6.85 -0.64 8.17
CA ILE A 38 6.18 0.66 8.00
C ILE A 38 7.17 1.71 7.48
N GLU A 39 8.37 1.81 8.07
CA GLU A 39 9.44 2.70 7.60
C GLU A 39 9.83 2.41 6.13
N GLN A 40 9.96 1.12 5.78
CA GLN A 40 10.26 0.70 4.41
C GLN A 40 9.14 1.05 3.44
N LEU A 41 7.87 0.91 3.84
CA LEU A 41 6.74 1.31 3.03
C LEU A 41 6.72 2.83 2.83
N ALA A 42 6.98 3.61 3.87
CA ALA A 42 7.07 5.07 3.78
C ALA A 42 8.16 5.52 2.79
N ALA A 43 9.33 4.88 2.82
CA ALA A 43 10.38 5.15 1.85
C ALA A 43 9.97 4.81 0.40
N LEU A 44 9.26 3.70 0.19
CA LEU A 44 8.74 3.33 -1.13
C LEU A 44 7.68 4.32 -1.64
N VAL A 45 6.71 4.70 -0.81
CA VAL A 45 5.67 5.68 -1.17
C VAL A 45 6.29 7.05 -1.46
N GLY A 46 7.22 7.52 -0.62
CA GLY A 46 7.90 8.80 -0.80
C GLY A 46 8.87 8.87 -1.99
N SER A 47 9.30 7.72 -2.52
CA SER A 47 10.17 7.63 -3.70
C SER A 47 9.41 7.43 -5.01
N TYR A 48 8.07 7.37 -4.97
CA TYR A 48 7.28 7.16 -6.16
C TYR A 48 7.40 8.36 -7.13
N PRO A 49 7.82 8.15 -8.41
CA PRO A 49 8.13 9.24 -9.32
C PRO A 49 6.87 9.85 -9.96
N LEU A 50 6.10 10.62 -9.18
CA LEU A 50 4.87 11.28 -9.64
C LEU A 50 5.07 12.29 -10.78
N SER A 51 6.27 12.90 -10.86
CA SER A 51 6.58 13.95 -11.84
C SER A 51 7.17 13.43 -13.15
N ASP A 52 7.44 12.12 -13.23
CA ASP A 52 8.09 11.49 -14.38
C ASP A 52 7.26 10.27 -14.83
N PRO A 53 6.13 10.48 -15.53
CA PRO A 53 5.21 9.42 -15.90
C PRO A 53 5.79 8.41 -16.90
N GLU A 54 6.91 8.72 -17.55
CA GLU A 54 7.63 7.84 -18.49
C GLU A 54 8.66 6.95 -17.76
N ASN A 55 8.82 7.13 -16.45
CA ASN A 55 9.76 6.36 -15.67
C ASN A 55 9.38 4.87 -15.65
N GLU A 56 10.24 4.04 -16.23
CA GLU A 56 10.03 2.59 -16.36
C GLU A 56 9.89 1.89 -15.00
N GLN A 57 10.34 2.52 -13.91
CA GLN A 57 10.28 1.96 -12.56
C GLN A 57 8.92 2.17 -11.88
N ILE A 58 8.01 2.98 -12.44
CA ILE A 58 6.69 3.30 -11.84
C ILE A 58 5.91 2.04 -11.44
N GLN A 59 5.89 1.04 -12.32
CA GLN A 59 5.16 -0.21 -12.08
C GLN A 59 5.83 -1.07 -11.01
N ASP A 60 7.16 -1.19 -11.06
CA ASP A 60 7.95 -1.96 -10.10
C ASP A 60 7.86 -1.35 -8.69
N VAL A 61 7.94 -0.02 -8.56
CA VAL A 61 7.76 0.65 -7.28
C VAL A 61 6.33 0.45 -6.75
N MET A 62 5.31 0.55 -7.60
CA MET A 62 3.92 0.30 -7.18
C MET A 62 3.73 -1.15 -6.69
N GLU A 63 4.30 -2.13 -7.39
CA GLU A 63 4.24 -3.53 -6.97
C GLU A 63 4.93 -3.74 -5.61
N LYS A 64 6.09 -3.12 -5.40
CA LYS A 64 6.80 -3.14 -4.11
C LYS A 64 5.98 -2.52 -2.99
N ILE A 65 5.32 -1.39 -3.23
CA ILE A 65 4.40 -0.75 -2.28
C ILE A 65 3.27 -1.73 -1.91
N ARG A 66 2.56 -2.28 -2.89
CA ARG A 66 1.46 -3.24 -2.69
C ARG A 66 1.91 -4.49 -1.93
N LEU A 67 3.09 -5.03 -2.24
CA LEU A 67 3.63 -6.20 -1.56
C LEU A 67 3.98 -5.88 -0.11
N LYS A 68 4.66 -4.76 0.13
CA LYS A 68 5.06 -4.33 1.47
C LYS A 68 3.83 -4.05 2.35
N PHE A 69 2.81 -3.41 1.80
CA PHE A 69 1.55 -3.19 2.48
C PHE A 69 0.89 -4.51 2.93
N ARG A 70 0.80 -5.50 2.03
CA ARG A 70 0.28 -6.85 2.37
C ARG A 70 1.06 -7.53 3.49
N VAL A 71 2.38 -7.37 3.51
CA VAL A 71 3.22 -7.90 4.61
C VAL A 71 2.86 -7.25 5.95
N ILE A 72 2.61 -5.94 5.97
CA ILE A 72 2.22 -5.22 7.19
C ILE A 72 0.85 -5.67 7.67
N THR A 73 -0.17 -5.67 6.79
CA THR A 73 -1.55 -6.03 7.18
C THR A 73 -1.65 -7.47 7.65
N ALA A 74 -0.94 -8.40 7.00
CA ALA A 74 -0.82 -9.78 7.48
C ALA A 74 -0.14 -9.88 8.85
N SER A 75 0.92 -9.09 9.08
CA SER A 75 1.62 -9.06 10.38
C SER A 75 0.76 -8.47 11.50
N LEU A 76 -0.18 -7.59 11.17
CA LEU A 76 -1.16 -7.00 12.09
C LEU A 76 -2.41 -7.89 12.28
N GLY A 77 -2.57 -8.95 11.47
CA GLY A 77 -3.77 -9.80 11.50
C GLY A 77 -5.04 -9.10 11.03
N VAL A 78 -4.92 -8.05 10.22
CA VAL A 78 -6.06 -7.28 9.71
C VAL A 78 -6.27 -7.53 8.22
N LYS A 79 -7.53 -7.60 7.80
CA LYS A 79 -7.89 -7.61 6.38
C LYS A 79 -8.16 -6.17 5.93
N LEU A 80 -7.11 -5.51 5.45
CA LEU A 80 -7.16 -4.17 4.89
C LEU A 80 -6.61 -4.23 3.46
N GLU A 81 -7.41 -3.80 2.49
CA GLU A 81 -7.13 -3.93 1.06
C GLU A 81 -7.56 -2.64 0.33
N TYR A 82 -6.87 -2.30 -0.75
CA TYR A 82 -7.29 -1.23 -1.65
C TYR A 82 -8.32 -1.78 -2.64
N GLU A 83 -9.54 -1.23 -2.64
CA GLU A 83 -10.67 -1.72 -3.46
C GLU A 83 -10.88 -0.96 -4.78
N GLY A 84 -10.07 0.06 -5.10
CA GLY A 84 -10.26 0.93 -6.27
C GLY A 84 -9.91 0.31 -7.63
N HIS A 85 -9.36 -0.91 -7.64
CA HIS A 85 -9.19 -1.65 -8.90
C HIS A 85 -10.56 -2.18 -9.34
N PRO A 86 -10.99 -1.98 -10.61
CA PRO A 86 -12.21 -2.60 -11.09
C PRO A 86 -12.11 -4.10 -10.83
N LYS A 87 -13.05 -4.64 -10.05
CA LYS A 87 -13.14 -6.09 -9.85
C LYS A 87 -13.24 -6.68 -11.24
N SER A 88 -12.22 -7.42 -11.67
CA SER A 88 -12.35 -8.31 -12.82
C SER A 88 -13.66 -9.07 -12.61
N SER A 89 -14.66 -8.83 -13.45
CA SER A 89 -15.93 -9.55 -13.39
C SER A 89 -15.61 -11.04 -13.44
N LYS A 90 -15.61 -11.68 -12.27
CA LYS A 90 -15.77 -13.13 -12.14
C LYS A 90 -17.27 -13.39 -12.02
N GLN A 91 -17.96 -13.06 -13.10
CA GLN A 91 -19.32 -13.40 -13.53
C GLN A 91 -19.12 -13.35 -15.05
N ASP A 92 -19.04 -14.42 -15.83
CA ASP A 92 -19.78 -15.67 -15.87
C ASP A 92 -18.88 -16.76 -16.50
N ALA A 93 -18.68 -17.89 -15.83
CA ALA A 93 -18.13 -19.10 -16.46
C ALA A 93 -18.42 -20.36 -15.62
N GLU A 94 -19.63 -20.46 -15.06
CA GLU A 94 -20.16 -21.73 -14.53
C GLU A 94 -21.66 -21.80 -14.86
N ASP A 95 -21.99 -21.87 -16.14
CA ASP A 95 -23.19 -22.57 -16.66
C ASP A 95 -23.07 -22.70 -18.18
N LEU A 96 -22.45 -23.81 -18.63
CA LEU A 96 -22.62 -24.43 -19.96
C LEU A 96 -22.02 -25.83 -19.99
#